data_AF-A0A078HI32-F1
#
_entry.id   AF-A0A078HI32-F1
#
_cell.length_a   1.000
_cell.length_b   1.000
_cell.length_c   1.000
_cell.angle_alpha   90.00
_cell.angle_beta   90.00
_cell.angle_gamma   90.00
#
_symmetry.space_group_name_H-M   'P 1'
#
loop_
_entity.id
_entity.type
_entity.pdbx_description
1 polymer ?
#
loop_
_entity_poly.entity_id
_entity_poly.type
_entity_poly.pdbx_seq_one_letter_code
_entity_poly.pdbx_strand_id
1 'polypeptide(L)'
;MVDEIDAFEMMKKLVKKVGAGTLTPELKDKLKACVPDSKVVMGRAKRGLYAGRHIQYGNRVSEDGGNKSRRCWKPNVQEKRLFSYIFNRHIKVKVTTHSGAKIR
;
A
#
# COMPACT_ATOMS: atom_id res chain seq x y z
N MET A 1 -9.30 9.59 -15.08
CA MET A 1 -9.13 8.89 -13.78
C MET A 1 -8.28 7.60 -13.89
N VAL A 2 -8.05 7.10 -15.11
CA VAL A 2 -7.00 6.10 -15.39
C VAL A 2 -5.60 6.76 -15.38
N ASP A 3 -5.55 8.09 -15.37
CA ASP A 3 -4.36 8.90 -15.64
C ASP A 3 -3.36 9.02 -14.47
N GLU A 4 -3.81 8.90 -13.21
CA GLU A 4 -2.91 9.05 -12.03
C GLU A 4 -2.12 7.78 -11.70
N ILE A 5 -2.69 6.59 -11.95
CA ILE A 5 -1.98 5.31 -11.75
C ILE A 5 -0.91 5.15 -12.84
N ASP A 6 -1.21 5.58 -14.06
CA ASP A 6 -0.27 5.61 -15.18
C ASP A 6 0.89 6.59 -14.94
N ALA A 7 0.66 7.73 -14.29
CA ALA A 7 1.71 8.70 -14.00
C ALA A 7 2.87 8.11 -13.17
N PHE A 8 2.56 7.28 -12.17
CA PHE A 8 3.56 6.63 -11.33
C PHE A 8 4.38 5.59 -12.10
N GLU A 9 3.72 4.75 -12.91
CA GLU A 9 4.40 3.77 -13.76
C GLU A 9 5.20 4.43 -14.89
N MET A 10 4.68 5.52 -15.46
CA MET A 10 5.35 6.37 -16.45
C MET A 10 6.61 7.02 -15.87
N MET A 11 6.52 7.62 -14.68
CA MET A 11 7.69 8.20 -14.01
C MET A 11 8.75 7.14 -13.69
N LYS A 12 8.33 5.96 -13.23
CA LYS A 12 9.25 4.85 -12.94
C LYS A 12 9.94 4.32 -14.22
N LYS A 13 9.22 4.27 -15.35
CA LYS A 13 9.77 3.95 -16.67
C LYS A 13 10.76 5.02 -17.15
N LEU A 14 10.42 6.31 -17.00
CA LEU A 14 11.30 7.44 -17.35
C LEU A 14 12.61 7.41 -16.56
N VAL A 15 12.54 7.23 -15.24
CA VAL A 15 13.73 7.14 -14.36
C VAL A 15 14.61 5.94 -14.73
N LYS A 16 14.02 4.78 -15.09
CA LYS A 16 14.77 3.63 -15.60
C LYS A 16 15.45 3.91 -16.95
N LYS A 17 14.83 4.71 -17.81
CA LYS A 17 15.30 5.01 -19.18
C LYS A 17 16.41 6.06 -19.20
N VAL A 18 16.34 7.05 -18.31
CA VAL A 18 17.33 8.13 -18.15
C VAL A 18 18.61 7.64 -17.44
N GLY A 19 18.54 6.50 -16.74
CA GLY A 19 19.66 5.87 -16.05
C GLY A 19 19.93 6.53 -14.68
N ALA A 20 20.16 5.73 -13.64
CA ALA A 20 20.31 6.22 -12.27
C ALA A 20 21.55 7.12 -12.01
N GLY A 21 22.47 7.16 -12.99
CA GLY A 21 23.75 7.88 -12.91
C GLY A 21 23.68 9.38 -13.24
N THR A 22 22.61 9.85 -13.89
CA THR A 22 22.46 11.26 -14.32
C THR A 22 21.68 12.14 -13.36
N LEU A 23 20.96 11.57 -12.38
CA LEU A 23 20.20 12.37 -11.40
C LEU A 23 21.12 12.95 -10.32
N THR A 24 21.10 14.27 -10.17
CA THR A 24 21.68 14.97 -9.03
C THR A 24 21.04 14.50 -7.72
N PRO A 25 21.76 14.54 -6.58
CA PRO A 25 21.22 14.16 -5.28
C PRO A 25 19.92 14.90 -4.93
N GLU A 26 19.84 16.20 -5.26
CA GLU A 26 18.65 17.03 -5.05
C GLU A 26 17.43 16.56 -5.84
N LEU A 27 17.62 16.12 -7.08
CA LEU A 27 16.55 15.55 -7.88
C LEU A 27 16.08 14.20 -7.31
N LYS A 28 17.00 13.39 -6.75
CA LYS A 28 16.64 12.13 -6.08
C LYS A 28 15.80 12.37 -4.84
N ASP A 29 16.11 13.41 -4.06
CA ASP A 29 15.35 13.75 -2.85
C ASP A 29 13.97 14.34 -3.17
N LYS A 30 13.89 15.22 -4.18
CA LYS A 30 12.60 15.70 -4.73
C LYS A 30 11.77 14.54 -5.30
N LEU A 31 12.40 13.58 -5.97
CA LEU A 31 11.73 12.40 -6.50
C LEU A 31 11.19 11.50 -5.38
N LYS A 32 11.95 11.28 -4.30
CA LYS A 32 11.48 10.53 -3.12
C LYS A 32 10.31 11.23 -2.41
N ALA A 33 10.29 12.56 -2.40
CA ALA A 33 9.18 13.33 -1.85
C ALA A 33 7.90 13.17 -2.69
N CYS A 34 8.01 13.17 -4.02
CA CYS A 34 6.87 12.97 -4.91
C CYS A 34 6.42 11.50 -5.00
N VAL A 35 7.34 10.55 -4.85
CA VAL A 35 7.11 9.11 -4.99
C VAL A 35 7.63 8.40 -3.74
N PRO A 36 6.78 8.22 -2.72
CA PRO A 36 7.19 7.49 -1.53
C PRO A 36 7.43 6.01 -1.86
N ASP A 37 8.47 5.43 -1.28
CA ASP A 37 8.77 4.00 -1.41
C ASP A 37 7.65 3.16 -0.78
N SER A 38 6.72 2.69 -1.60
CA SER A 38 5.66 1.81 -1.14
C SER A 38 6.21 0.38 -1.02
N LYS A 39 6.67 -0.03 0.17
CA LYS A 39 7.03 -1.43 0.49
C LYS A 39 5.75 -2.29 0.66
N VAL A 40 4.89 -2.26 -0.35
CA VAL A 40 3.62 -2.98 -0.35
C VAL A 40 3.90 -4.44 -0.71
N VAL A 41 3.93 -5.30 0.31
CA VAL A 41 4.22 -6.72 0.14
C VAL A 41 3.04 -7.49 -0.46
N MET A 42 1.80 -7.02 -0.25
CA MET A 42 0.60 -7.76 -0.66
C MET A 42 -0.07 -7.14 -1.90
N GLY A 43 -0.25 -7.93 -2.96
CA GLY A 43 -0.87 -7.46 -4.22
C GLY A 43 -2.28 -6.89 -4.04
N ARG A 44 -3.05 -7.40 -3.07
CA ARG A 44 -4.39 -6.89 -2.73
C ARG A 44 -4.40 -5.46 -2.19
N ALA A 45 -3.29 -4.97 -1.62
CA ALA A 45 -3.23 -3.59 -1.12
C ALA A 45 -3.24 -2.56 -2.26
N LYS A 46 -2.82 -2.96 -3.47
CA LYS A 46 -2.84 -2.10 -4.64
C LYS A 46 -4.25 -1.74 -5.11
N ARG A 47 -5.26 -2.51 -4.69
CA ARG A 47 -6.67 -2.37 -5.12
C ARG A 47 -7.62 -1.92 -4.01
N GLY A 48 -7.12 -1.60 -2.81
CA GLY A 48 -7.98 -1.24 -1.68
C GLY A 48 -7.29 -0.34 -0.67
N LEU A 49 -8.04 0.09 0.35
CA LEU A 49 -7.56 1.05 1.35
C LEU A 49 -7.07 0.32 2.61
N TYR A 50 -5.75 0.14 2.67
CA TYR A 50 -5.10 -0.60 3.76
C TYR A 50 -4.26 0.26 4.72
N ALA A 51 -4.05 1.54 4.42
CA ALA A 51 -3.29 2.50 5.25
C ALA A 51 -1.98 1.92 5.81
N GLY A 52 -1.16 1.29 4.97
CA GLY A 52 0.12 0.69 5.36
C GLY A 52 0.02 -0.58 6.21
N ARG A 53 -1.17 -1.11 6.49
CA ARG A 53 -1.34 -2.41 7.16
C ARG A 53 -1.10 -3.53 6.15
N HIS A 54 -0.14 -4.41 6.43
CA HIS A 54 0.22 -5.54 5.58
C HIS A 54 0.08 -6.87 6.33
N ILE A 55 0.13 -7.98 5.59
CA ILE A 55 0.19 -9.31 6.21
C ILE A 55 1.51 -9.41 6.95
N GLN A 56 1.44 -9.74 8.24
CA GLN A 56 2.62 -10.04 9.03
C GLN A 56 2.87 -11.55 9.00
N TYR A 57 4.13 -11.95 8.92
CA TYR A 57 4.56 -13.34 8.96
C TYR A 57 5.41 -13.55 10.21
N GLY A 58 5.31 -14.74 10.81
CA GLY A 58 6.09 -15.09 12.00
C GLY A 58 5.77 -16.48 12.45
N ASN A 59 6.01 -16.77 13.73
CA ASN A 59 5.84 -18.09 14.29
C ASN A 59 4.79 -18.08 15.42
N ARG A 60 4.03 -19.16 15.54
CA ARG A 60 3.39 -19.53 16.80
C ARG A 60 4.42 -20.31 17.60
N VAL A 61 4.65 -19.91 18.85
CA VAL A 61 5.54 -20.60 19.78
C VAL A 61 4.66 -21.38 20.76
N SER A 62 4.95 -22.66 21.00
CA SER A 62 4.26 -23.45 22.03
C SER A 62 4.66 -22.98 23.43
N GLU A 63 3.73 -22.99 24.39
CA GLU A 63 3.98 -22.58 25.78
C GLU A 63 5.03 -23.47 26.46
N ASP A 64 4.91 -24.79 26.37
CA ASP A 64 5.72 -25.71 27.17
C ASP A 64 7.05 -26.15 26.52
N GLY A 65 7.16 -26.08 25.18
CA GLY A 65 8.26 -26.72 24.44
C GLY A 65 9.00 -25.83 23.45
N GLY A 66 8.69 -24.53 23.37
CA GLY A 66 9.36 -23.60 22.45
C GLY A 66 9.27 -23.91 20.95
N ASN A 67 8.46 -24.90 20.55
CA ASN A 67 8.28 -25.33 19.17
C ASN A 67 7.71 -24.19 18.33
N LYS A 68 8.33 -23.92 17.17
CA LYS A 68 8.00 -22.80 16.28
C LYS A 68 7.27 -23.32 15.04
N SER A 69 5.98 -23.01 14.91
CA SER A 69 5.21 -23.27 13.70
C SER A 69 4.97 -21.97 12.93
N ARG A 70 5.10 -21.99 11.60
CA ARG A 70 4.86 -20.80 10.76
C ARG A 70 3.40 -20.35 10.87
N ARG A 71 3.17 -19.05 11.04
CA ARG A 71 1.85 -18.42 10.99
C ARG A 71 1.84 -17.12 10.19
N CYS A 72 0.65 -16.70 9.78
CA CYS A 72 0.41 -15.39 9.21
C CYS A 72 -0.67 -14.65 10.01
N TRP A 73 -0.52 -13.33 10.15
CA TRP A 73 -1.55 -12.43 10.67
C TRP A 73 -2.06 -11.56 9.52
N LYS A 74 -3.31 -11.78 9.14
CA LYS A 74 -3.97 -11.01 8.09
C LYS A 74 -4.63 -9.79 8.74
N PRO A 75 -4.54 -8.58 8.15
CA PRO A 75 -5.35 -7.45 8.59
C PRO A 75 -6.84 -7.77 8.44
N ASN A 76 -7.67 -7.21 9.34
CA ASN A 76 -9.13 -7.33 9.28
C ASN A 76 -9.69 -6.42 8.18
N VAL A 77 -9.96 -7.00 7.01
CA VAL A 77 -10.44 -6.32 5.80
C VAL A 77 -11.92 -6.60 5.64
N GLN A 78 -12.68 -5.54 5.42
CA GLN A 78 -14.11 -5.60 5.16
C GLN A 78 -14.43 -4.82 3.89
N GLU A 79 -15.48 -5.22 3.17
CA GLU A 79 -16.00 -4.44 2.05
C GLU A 79 -16.99 -3.41 2.60
N LYS A 80 -16.78 -2.14 2.28
CA LYS A 80 -17.63 -1.03 2.75
C LYS A 80 -18.03 -0.13 1.59
N ARG A 81 -19.22 0.46 1.70
CA ARG A 81 -19.70 1.54 0.82
C ARG A 81 -19.39 2.86 1.50
N LEU A 82 -18.47 3.63 0.93
CA LEU A 82 -18.09 4.95 1.42
C LEU A 82 -18.70 6.01 0.51
N PHE A 83 -19.32 7.04 1.10
CA PHE A 83 -19.85 8.15 0.33
C PHE A 83 -18.72 9.09 -0.09
N SER A 84 -18.67 9.45 -1.37
CA SER A 84 -17.74 10.45 -1.89
C SER A 84 -18.52 11.72 -2.21
N TYR A 85 -18.15 12.83 -1.56
CA TYR A 85 -18.73 14.15 -1.82
C TYR A 85 -18.45 14.64 -3.24
N ILE A 86 -17.24 14.37 -3.76
CA ILE A 86 -16.83 14.80 -5.12
C ILE A 86 -17.69 14.13 -6.19
N PHE A 87 -17.95 12.82 -6.05
CA PHE A 87 -18.71 12.05 -7.04
C PHE A 87 -20.19 11.90 -6.69
N ASN A 88 -20.64 12.52 -5.59
CA ASN A 88 -22.00 12.44 -5.03
C ASN A 88 -22.57 11.01 -5.02
N ARG A 89 -21.73 9.99 -4.74
CA ARG A 89 -22.12 8.58 -4.81
C ARG A 89 -21.39 7.70 -3.82
N HIS A 90 -21.97 6.55 -3.53
CA HIS A 90 -21.36 5.51 -2.71
C HIS A 90 -20.42 4.62 -3.53
N ILE A 91 -19.15 4.58 -3.16
CA ILE A 91 -18.11 3.76 -3.78
C ILE A 91 -17.87 2.53 -2.92
N LYS A 92 -17.88 1.35 -3.55
CA LYS A 92 -17.54 0.07 -2.90
C LYS A 92 -16.03 -0.11 -2.88
N VAL A 93 -15.44 -0.24 -1.70
CA VAL A 93 -14.00 -0.44 -1.56
C VAL A 93 -13.71 -1.47 -0.45
N LYS A 94 -12.65 -2.26 -0.64
CA LYS A 94 -12.09 -3.11 0.44
C LYS A 94 -11.24 -2.24 1.35
N VAL A 95 -11.65 -2.15 2.61
CA VAL A 95 -11.06 -1.24 3.59
C VAL A 95 -10.65 -2.03 4.83
N THR A 96 -9.47 -1.77 5.38
CA THR A 96 -9.11 -2.32 6.69
C THR A 96 -9.91 -1.63 7.79
N THR A 97 -10.20 -2.33 8.89
CA THR A 97 -10.95 -1.74 10.02
C THR A 97 -10.30 -0.45 10.51
N HIS A 98 -8.96 -0.41 10.57
CA HIS A 98 -8.19 0.78 10.92
C HIS A 98 -8.40 1.95 9.93
N SER A 99 -8.36 1.69 8.62
CA SER A 99 -8.67 2.71 7.61
C SER A 99 -10.12 3.17 7.69
N GLY A 100 -11.06 2.24 7.87
CA GLY A 100 -12.48 2.55 7.94
C GLY A 100 -12.86 3.41 9.15
N ALA A 101 -12.16 3.22 10.28
CA ALA A 101 -12.31 4.08 11.45
C ALA A 101 -11.79 5.51 11.21
N LYS A 102 -10.82 5.71 10.31
CA LYS A 102 -10.27 7.03 9.97
C LYS A 102 -11.09 7.79 8.92
N ILE A 103 -11.89 7.08 8.12
CA ILE A 103 -12.68 7.67 7.03
C ILE A 103 -14.09 8.06 7.52
N ARG A 104 -14.53 7.50 8.65
CA ARG A 104 -15.76 7.90 9.32
C ARG A 104 -15.58 9.29 9.94
#